data_AF-A0A1F8JJM0-F1
#
_entry.id   AF-A0A1F8JJM0-F1
#
_cell.length_a   1.000
_cell.length_b   1.000
_cell.length_c   1.000
_cell.angle_alpha   90.00
_cell.angle_beta   90.00
_cell.angle_gamma   90.00
#
_symmetry.space_group_name_H-M   'P 1'
#
loop_
_entity.id
_entity.type
_entity.pdbx_description
1 polymer ?
#
loop_
_entity_poly.entity_id
_entity_poly.type
_entity_poly.pdbx_seq_one_letter_code
_entity_poly.pdbx_strand_id
1 'polypeptide(L)'
;MKLSVKSFSLSFGIAFGIYMLFLGWVSAFGWGIRDVTIISNLYIGYGPTFIGGIIGAIWGFVDGAICGYLISTFYNYFFKKFKK
;
A
#
# COMPACT_ATOMS: atom_id res chain seq x y z
N MET A 1 12.64 -20.26 -0.68
CA MET A 1 11.36 -20.67 -1.32
C MET A 1 10.93 -19.56 -2.26
N LYS A 2 10.18 -19.85 -3.33
CA LYS A 2 9.63 -18.79 -4.21
C LYS A 2 8.40 -18.15 -3.57
N LEU A 3 8.20 -16.86 -3.79
CA LEU A 3 6.96 -16.17 -3.44
C LEU A 3 5.91 -16.40 -4.52
N SER A 4 4.67 -16.70 -4.13
CA SER A 4 3.53 -16.64 -5.05
C SER A 4 3.28 -15.17 -5.39
N VAL A 5 3.50 -14.80 -6.65
CA VAL A 5 3.33 -13.40 -7.10
C VAL A 5 1.89 -12.94 -6.84
N LYS A 6 0.88 -13.72 -7.26
CA LYS A 6 -0.52 -13.35 -7.09
C LYS A 6 -0.91 -13.18 -5.62
N SER A 7 -0.57 -14.17 -4.78
CA SER A 7 -0.93 -14.15 -3.36
C SER A 7 -0.23 -13.00 -2.64
N PHE A 8 1.06 -12.79 -2.92
CA PHE A 8 1.84 -11.73 -2.27
C PHE A 8 1.36 -10.34 -2.70
N SER A 9 1.13 -10.10 -4.00
CA SER A 9 0.57 -8.86 -4.50
C SER A 9 -0.77 -8.53 -3.86
N LEU A 10 -1.70 -9.49 -3.81
CA LEU A 10 -3.02 -9.26 -3.24
C LEU A 10 -2.95 -8.98 -1.74
N SER A 11 -2.18 -9.77 -0.99
CA SER A 11 -2.00 -9.57 0.45
C SER A 11 -1.36 -8.22 0.76
N PHE A 12 -0.33 -7.81 0.01
CA PHE A 12 0.35 -6.54 0.22
C PHE A 12 -0.56 -5.36 -0.12
N GLY A 13 -1.30 -5.44 -1.23
CA GLY A 13 -2.32 -4.45 -1.59
C GLY A 13 -3.37 -4.29 -0.50
N ILE A 14 -3.95 -5.40 0.00
CA ILE A 14 -4.94 -5.34 1.08
C ILE A 14 -4.36 -4.70 2.35
N ALA A 15 -3.17 -5.15 2.77
CA ALA A 15 -2.53 -4.62 3.97
C ALA A 15 -2.25 -3.11 3.86
N PHE A 16 -1.74 -2.66 2.70
CA PHE A 16 -1.42 -1.26 2.48
C PHE A 16 -2.67 -0.40 2.32
N GLY A 17 -3.71 -0.88 1.63
CA GLY A 17 -5.01 -0.21 1.55
C GLY A 17 -5.66 -0.02 2.92
N ILE A 18 -5.63 -1.06 3.78
CA ILE A 18 -6.13 -0.97 5.15
C ILE A 18 -5.31 0.04 5.97
N TYR A 19 -3.98 0.03 5.82
CA TYR A 19 -3.12 1.02 6.47
C TYR A 19 -3.50 2.45 6.07
N MET A 20 -3.69 2.71 4.77
CA MET A 20 -4.06 4.03 4.26
C MET A 20 -5.44 4.49 4.72
N LEU A 21 -6.40 3.57 4.83
CA LEU A 21 -7.73 3.82 5.39
C LEU A 21 -7.62 4.35 6.82
N PHE A 22 -6.95 3.60 7.69
CA PHE A 22 -6.83 3.94 9.10
C PHE A 22 -5.96 5.17 9.32
N LEU A 23 -4.88 5.34 8.54
CA LEU A 23 -4.07 6.56 8.60
C LEU A 23 -4.92 7.80 8.28
N GLY A 24 -5.81 7.71 7.28
CA GLY A 24 -6.71 8.81 6.92
C GLY A 24 -7.72 9.12 8.04
N TRP A 25 -8.36 8.09 8.59
CA TRP A 25 -9.36 8.26 9.65
C TRP A 25 -8.77 8.70 10.99
N VAL A 26 -7.63 8.14 11.40
CA VAL A 26 -6.96 8.52 12.64
C VAL A 26 -6.44 9.97 12.56
N SER A 27 -6.05 10.40 11.36
CA SER A 27 -5.67 11.79 11.10
C SER A 27 -6.78 12.81 11.25
N ALA A 28 -8.05 12.40 11.11
CA ALA A 28 -9.19 13.24 11.46
C ALA A 28 -9.22 13.62 12.96
N PHE A 29 -8.54 12.85 13.82
CA PHE A 29 -8.38 13.14 15.26
C PHE A 29 -7.08 13.88 15.60
N GLY A 30 -6.32 14.32 14.60
CA GLY A 30 -5.11 15.12 14.80
C GLY A 30 -3.79 14.36 14.74
N TRP A 31 -3.80 13.03 14.57
CA TRP A 31 -2.58 12.21 14.56
C TRP A 31 -2.12 11.86 13.15
N GLY A 32 -0.84 12.06 12.82
CA GLY A 32 -0.34 11.74 11.48
C GLY A 32 -0.82 12.69 10.37
N ILE A 33 -1.25 13.92 10.72
CA ILE A 33 -1.70 14.94 9.74
C ILE A 33 -0.64 15.16 8.66
N ARG A 34 0.63 15.35 9.06
CA ARG A 34 1.72 15.61 8.11
C ARG A 34 1.89 14.46 7.11
N ASP A 35 1.75 13.21 7.56
CA ASP A 35 1.87 12.04 6.71
C ASP A 35 0.74 12.00 5.68
N VAL A 36 -0.50 12.21 6.13
CA VAL A 36 -1.67 12.30 5.23
C VAL A 36 -1.52 13.44 4.23
N THR A 37 -1.06 14.63 4.65
CA THR A 37 -0.82 15.77 3.76
C THR A 37 0.23 15.47 2.68
N ILE A 38 1.31 14.77 3.04
CA ILE A 38 2.34 14.39 2.06
C ILE A 38 1.75 13.40 1.07
N ILE A 39 1.07 12.36 1.54
CA ILE A 39 0.53 11.30 0.69
C ILE A 39 -0.64 11.81 -0.17
N SER A 40 -1.42 12.79 0.28
CA SER A 40 -2.50 13.38 -0.53
C SER A 40 -2.00 14.08 -1.81
N ASN A 41 -0.70 14.44 -1.88
CA ASN A 41 -0.11 14.93 -3.14
C ASN A 41 0.03 13.83 -4.20
N LEU A 42 0.02 12.57 -3.80
CA LEU A 42 0.08 11.40 -4.67
C LEU A 42 -1.30 10.78 -4.87
N TYR A 43 -2.08 10.68 -3.79
CA TYR A 43 -3.38 10.04 -3.78
C TYR A 43 -4.48 11.10 -3.85
N ILE A 44 -4.93 11.38 -5.07
CA ILE A 44 -5.95 12.39 -5.33
C ILE A 44 -7.23 12.03 -4.56
N GLY A 45 -7.70 12.98 -3.73
CA GLY A 45 -8.88 12.82 -2.88
C GLY A 45 -8.60 12.17 -1.52
N TYR A 46 -7.36 11.77 -1.22
CA TYR A 46 -6.97 11.35 0.12
C TYR A 46 -6.89 12.55 1.08
N GLY A 47 -7.31 12.34 2.32
CA GLY A 47 -7.31 13.39 3.34
C GLY A 47 -7.88 12.90 4.67
N PRO A 48 -7.81 13.74 5.72
CA PRO A 48 -8.25 13.40 7.08
C PRO A 48 -9.78 13.45 7.23
N THR A 49 -10.49 12.71 6.38
CA THR A 49 -11.96 12.62 6.39
C THR A 49 -12.40 11.18 6.17
N PHE A 50 -13.65 10.86 6.49
CA PHE A 50 -14.17 9.50 6.29
C PHE A 50 -14.07 9.03 4.83
N ILE A 51 -14.53 9.87 3.89
CA ILE A 51 -14.44 9.62 2.45
C ILE A 51 -12.99 9.63 1.97
N GLY A 52 -12.18 10.57 2.49
CA GLY A 52 -10.74 10.63 2.20
C GLY A 52 -10.04 9.31 2.53
N GLY A 53 -10.31 8.73 3.70
CA GLY A 53 -9.79 7.41 4.07
C GLY A 53 -10.17 6.30 3.10
N ILE A 54 -11.44 6.24 2.65
CA ILE A 54 -11.89 5.24 1.66
C ILE A 54 -11.15 5.41 0.33
N ILE A 55 -11.00 6.65 -0.15
CA ILE A 55 -10.23 6.95 -1.36
C ILE A 55 -8.76 6.52 -1.18
N GLY A 56 -8.18 6.81 -0.02
CA GLY A 56 -6.83 6.37 0.34
C GLY A 56 -6.67 4.85 0.34
N ALA A 57 -7.69 4.11 0.78
CA ALA A 57 -7.68 2.65 0.76
C ALA A 57 -7.66 2.07 -0.65
N ILE A 58 -8.42 2.68 -1.58
CA ILE A 58 -8.43 2.27 -3.00
C ILE A 58 -7.06 2.53 -3.63
N TRP A 59 -6.52 3.73 -3.45
CA TRP A 59 -5.17 4.06 -3.95
C TRP A 59 -4.10 3.16 -3.34
N GLY A 60 -4.11 3.01 -2.01
CA GLY A 60 -3.18 2.15 -1.29
C GLY A 60 -3.30 0.67 -1.68
N PHE A 61 -4.50 0.18 -1.99
CA PHE A 61 -4.66 -1.17 -2.51
C PHE A 61 -3.98 -1.35 -3.87
N VAL A 62 -4.21 -0.43 -4.81
CA VAL A 62 -3.64 -0.50 -6.16
C VAL A 62 -2.12 -0.36 -6.10
N ASP A 63 -1.63 0.66 -5.41
CA ASP A 63 -0.19 0.93 -5.26
C ASP A 63 0.52 -0.21 -4.52
N GLY A 64 -0.05 -0.66 -3.40
CA GLY A 64 0.44 -1.81 -2.66
C GLY A 64 0.47 -3.08 -3.51
N ALA A 65 -0.56 -3.36 -4.31
CA ALA A 65 -0.57 -4.54 -5.17
C ALA A 65 0.54 -4.48 -6.24
N ILE A 66 0.78 -3.30 -6.82
CA ILE A 66 1.89 -3.06 -7.76
C ILE A 66 3.24 -3.27 -7.06
N CYS A 67 3.45 -2.66 -5.88
CA CYS A 67 4.66 -2.87 -5.08
C CYS A 67 4.87 -4.35 -4.75
N GLY A 68 3.82 -5.05 -4.31
CA GLY A 68 3.87 -6.48 -4.02
C GLY A 68 4.23 -7.32 -5.25
N TYR A 69 3.69 -6.97 -6.43
CA TYR A 69 4.05 -7.60 -7.68
C TYR A 69 5.54 -7.43 -7.99
N LEU A 70 6.06 -6.21 -7.87
CA LEU A 70 7.47 -5.92 -8.11
C LEU A 70 8.38 -6.66 -7.12
N ILE A 71 8.07 -6.57 -5.82
CA ILE A 71 8.84 -7.24 -4.76
C ILE A 71 8.91 -8.75 -5.00
N SER A 72 7.76 -9.40 -5.19
CA SER A 72 7.72 -10.85 -5.40
C SER A 72 8.41 -11.29 -6.69
N THR A 73 8.31 -10.49 -7.76
CA THR A 73 8.98 -10.75 -9.04
C THR A 73 10.49 -10.65 -8.91
N PHE A 74 11.01 -9.55 -8.36
CA PHE A 74 12.45 -9.36 -8.17
C PHE A 74 13.02 -10.38 -7.18
N TYR A 75 12.30 -10.65 -6.08
CA TYR A 75 12.68 -11.68 -5.12
C TYR A 75 12.84 -13.03 -5.82
N ASN A 76 11.86 -13.45 -6.62
CA ASN A 76 11.92 -14.72 -7.35
C ASN A 76 13.04 -14.76 -8.38
N TYR A 77 13.32 -13.64 -9.06
CA TYR A 77 14.43 -13.51 -10.00
C TYR A 77 15.77 -13.72 -9.30
N PHE A 78 16.04 -12.99 -8.21
CA PHE A 78 17.29 -13.12 -7.46
C PHE A 78 17.41 -14.47 -6.74
N PHE A 79 16.29 -15.01 -6.23
CA PHE A 79 16.24 -16.35 -5.67
C PHE A 79 16.68 -17.41 -6.68
N LYS A 80 16.31 -17.29 -7.96
CA LYS A 80 16.79 -18.19 -9.02
C LYS A 80 18.27 -17.93 -9.33
N LYS A 81 18.68 -16.66 -9.43
CA LYS A 81 20.05 -16.27 -9.84
C LYS A 81 21.12 -16.70 -8.84
N PHE A 82 20.83 -16.65 -7.54
CA PHE A 82 21.78 -16.96 -6.47
C PHE A 82 21.60 -18.34 -5.85
N LYS A 83 20.68 -19.16 -6.39
CA LYS A 83 20.56 -20.56 -6.00
C LYS A 83 21.82 -21.28 -6.49
N LYS A 84 22.76 -21.54 -5.58
CA LYS A 84 23.83 -22.54 -5.81
C LYS A 84 23.21 -23.91 -6.04
#